data_AF-A0A1Y2IWD5-F1
#
_entry.id   AF-A0A1Y2IWD5-F1
#
_cell.length_a   1.000
_cell.length_b   1.000
_cell.length_c   1.000
_cell.angle_alpha   90.00
_cell.angle_beta   90.00
_cell.angle_gamma   90.00
#
_symmetry.space_group_name_H-M   'P 1'
#
loop_
_entity.id
_entity.type
_entity.pdbx_description
1 polymer ?
#
loop_
_entity_poly.entity_id
_entity_poly.type
_entity_poly.pdbx_seq_one_letter_code
_entity_poly.pdbx_strand_id
1 'polypeptide(L)'
;MSFTTTAIHDLDDPLSPSESVIRLKGALEQHLDTPEFHEKFQDAWGKANPALEIGLIHKEVSDLEQSFARLSTLFGRHDRQAEKLGVVDVAPLRPQWNELRDRFKELLERSRTNAMDACAILRQYVNIFDGVDLHDLNIYDAMKKEIQNLLEMVEDRAAKAAGFRNAFTRLSDDVKEFHDTIQDTIDAVGEQAKFLSVQLETACEEVRDLHARLAQVSGEMSQMTLACLACLSAGALAAGIFFLKIAPEAATAAATSVITAIPLGVGAVKKWKETRKLRKAIREGENRIADLQKQGGRIEELNVSLMHAQGDLVGIAEKIDIIASIWQIIKTDMNDLKSRLSTVVAGNEVTLLFGKKISITRGVYHTLVETLDAYARETTVEGNHIYDFDNLDGDVD
;
A
#
# COMPACT_ATOMS: atom_id res chain seq x y z
N MET A 1 28.59 38.08 43.75
CA MET A 1 28.18 38.10 42.33
C MET A 1 29.23 37.31 41.56
N SER A 2 28.89 36.08 41.18
CA SER A 2 29.74 35.22 40.36
C SER A 2 28.80 34.49 39.41
N PHE A 3 28.99 34.68 38.11
CA PHE A 3 28.23 34.00 37.07
C PHE A 3 28.87 32.62 36.83
N THR A 4 28.05 31.59 36.96
CA THR A 4 28.38 30.20 36.65
C THR A 4 28.48 30.00 35.14
N THR A 5 29.61 29.45 34.71
CA THR A 5 29.85 28.85 33.39
C THR A 5 28.92 27.65 33.20
N THR A 6 28.00 27.72 32.24
CA THR A 6 27.24 26.55 31.77
C THR A 6 28.02 25.91 30.62
N ALA A 7 28.51 24.69 30.86
CA ALA A 7 29.23 23.88 29.90
C ALA A 7 28.30 23.36 28.80
N ILE A 8 28.77 23.43 27.56
CA ILE A 8 28.22 22.76 26.39
C ILE A 8 28.80 21.33 26.42
N HIS A 9 28.06 20.39 26.98
CA HIS A 9 28.34 18.96 26.90
C HIS A 9 27.00 18.26 26.72
N ASP A 10 26.66 17.93 25.47
CA ASP A 10 25.72 16.89 25.02
C ASP A 10 25.39 17.17 23.54
N LEU A 11 26.13 16.54 22.62
CA LEU A 11 25.98 16.66 21.16
C LEU A 11 26.36 15.34 20.44
N ASP A 12 25.96 14.19 20.97
CA ASP A 12 26.24 12.87 20.37
C ASP A 12 24.99 12.11 19.88
N ASP A 13 23.79 12.71 19.91
CA ASP A 13 22.65 12.12 19.21
C ASP A 13 22.69 12.50 17.71
N PRO A 14 22.61 11.53 16.79
CA PRO A 14 22.51 11.82 15.36
C PRO A 14 21.19 12.53 15.10
N LEU A 15 21.27 13.85 14.96
CA LEU A 15 20.14 14.70 14.62
C LEU A 15 19.51 14.22 13.31
N SER A 16 18.18 14.26 13.26
CA SER A 16 17.45 14.07 12.01
C SER A 16 17.97 15.07 10.95
N PRO A 17 18.14 14.67 9.68
CA PRO A 17 18.60 15.55 8.60
C PRO A 17 17.81 16.87 8.51
N SER A 18 16.50 16.83 8.77
CA SER A 18 15.64 18.03 8.77
C SER A 18 15.98 19.02 9.89
N GLU A 19 16.41 18.52 11.04
CA GLU A 19 16.74 19.33 12.23
C GLU A 19 18.10 20.00 12.09
N SER A 20 19.04 19.31 11.44
CA SER A 20 20.35 19.83 11.05
C SER A 20 20.22 21.02 10.09
N VAL A 21 19.34 20.91 9.08
CA VAL A 21 19.06 21.98 8.10
C VAL A 21 18.40 23.19 8.78
N ILE A 22 17.45 22.98 9.70
CA ILE A 22 16.78 24.06 10.44
C ILE A 22 17.76 24.81 11.37
N ARG A 23 18.67 24.09 12.05
CA ARG A 23 19.72 24.71 12.87
C ARG A 23 20.73 25.50 12.04
N LEU A 24 21.09 24.99 10.86
CA LEU A 24 21.95 25.69 9.90
C LEU A 24 21.34 27.02 9.46
N LYS A 25 20.02 27.05 9.23
CA LYS A 25 19.27 28.26 8.85
C LYS A 25 19.29 29.33 9.94
N GLY A 26 19.09 28.95 11.21
CA GLY A 26 19.15 29.89 12.34
C GLY A 26 20.54 30.49 12.58
N ALA A 27 21.60 29.71 12.35
CA ALA A 27 22.99 30.20 12.40
C ALA A 27 23.34 31.11 11.21
N LEU A 28 22.72 30.86 10.04
CA LEU A 28 22.90 31.66 8.82
C LEU A 28 22.46 33.12 9.00
N GLU A 29 21.35 33.37 9.67
CA GLU A 29 20.78 34.73 9.79
C GLU A 29 21.61 35.66 10.70
N GLN A 30 22.46 35.12 11.58
CA GLN A 30 23.19 35.91 12.59
C GLN A 30 24.67 36.19 12.26
N HIS A 31 25.30 35.45 11.33
CA HIS A 31 26.77 35.44 11.18
C HIS A 31 27.31 35.52 9.74
N LEU A 32 26.52 36.04 8.80
CA LEU A 32 26.83 36.08 7.35
C LEU A 32 28.16 36.78 6.95
N ASP A 33 28.75 37.61 7.81
CA ASP A 33 29.94 38.40 7.47
C ASP A 33 31.25 37.92 8.12
N THR A 34 31.27 36.82 8.89
CA THR A 34 32.54 36.33 9.49
C THR A 34 33.24 35.26 8.62
N PRO A 35 34.58 35.31 8.49
CA PRO A 35 35.36 34.26 7.82
C PRO A 35 35.25 32.89 8.49
N GLU A 36 35.09 32.86 9.82
CA GLU A 36 34.96 31.64 10.62
C GLU A 36 33.62 30.92 10.39
N PHE A 37 32.56 31.68 10.10
CA PHE A 37 31.28 31.11 9.68
C PHE A 37 31.41 30.40 8.33
N HIS A 38 32.19 30.96 7.40
CA HIS A 38 32.43 30.36 6.09
C HIS A 38 33.08 28.98 6.17
N GLU A 39 34.10 28.84 7.01
CA GLU A 39 34.82 27.59 7.19
C GLU A 39 33.94 26.54 7.87
N LYS A 40 33.16 26.93 8.90
CA LYS A 40 32.20 26.04 9.56
C LYS A 40 31.03 25.64 8.68
N PHE A 41 30.54 26.54 7.83
CA PHE A 41 29.49 26.24 6.86
C PHE A 41 29.99 25.26 5.80
N GLN A 42 31.17 25.49 5.22
CA GLN A 42 31.78 24.52 4.29
C GLN A 42 32.08 23.18 4.94
N ASP A 43 32.50 23.14 6.21
CA ASP A 43 32.74 21.89 6.95
C ASP A 43 31.44 21.15 7.27
N ALA A 44 30.40 21.83 7.77
CA ALA A 44 29.09 21.23 8.06
C ALA A 44 28.38 20.77 6.78
N TRP A 45 28.52 21.54 5.70
CA TRP A 45 27.93 21.20 4.39
C TRP A 45 28.72 20.12 3.67
N GLY A 46 30.05 20.10 3.78
CA GLY A 46 30.90 19.02 3.26
C GLY A 46 30.71 17.69 4.01
N LYS A 47 30.21 17.75 5.24
CA LYS A 47 29.77 16.56 6.01
C LYS A 47 28.41 16.03 5.57
N ALA A 48 27.53 16.86 5.00
CA ALA A 48 26.31 16.39 4.36
C ALA A 48 26.69 15.82 2.99
N ASN A 49 26.68 14.48 2.84
CA ASN A 49 27.05 13.82 1.60
C ASN A 49 25.84 13.81 0.63
N PRO A 50 25.76 14.72 -0.36
CA PRO A 50 24.59 14.87 -1.21
C PRO A 50 24.37 13.62 -2.07
N ALA A 51 25.45 12.91 -2.41
CA ALA A 51 25.39 11.65 -3.15
C ALA A 51 24.68 10.54 -2.35
N LEU A 52 24.82 10.52 -1.01
CA LEU A 52 24.12 9.57 -0.16
C LEU A 52 22.62 9.86 -0.12
N GLU A 53 22.23 11.13 -0.02
CA GLU A 53 20.83 11.55 0.01
C GLU A 53 20.13 11.30 -1.33
N ILE A 54 20.81 11.53 -2.45
CA ILE A 54 20.31 11.22 -3.80
C ILE A 54 20.06 9.72 -3.97
N GLY A 55 21.02 8.88 -3.60
CA GLY A 55 20.88 7.43 -3.69
C GLY A 55 19.71 6.92 -2.84
N LEU A 56 19.46 7.56 -1.69
CA LEU A 56 18.29 7.29 -0.87
C LEU A 56 16.99 7.67 -1.60
N ILE A 57 16.89 8.88 -2.18
CA ILE A 57 15.70 9.33 -2.91
C ILE A 57 15.36 8.39 -4.06
N HIS A 58 16.37 7.97 -4.84
CA HIS A 58 16.15 7.04 -5.93
C HIS A 58 15.57 5.72 -5.45
N LYS A 59 16.18 5.13 -4.42
CA LYS A 59 15.71 3.91 -3.80
C LYS A 59 14.28 4.06 -3.29
N GLU A 60 13.96 5.15 -2.61
CA GLU A 60 12.61 5.41 -2.10
C GLU A 60 11.56 5.53 -3.23
N VAL A 61 11.91 6.18 -4.34
CA VAL A 61 11.03 6.27 -5.52
C VAL A 61 10.81 4.90 -6.18
N SER A 62 11.87 4.09 -6.32
CA SER A 62 11.77 2.74 -6.85
C SER A 62 10.93 1.82 -5.94
N ASP A 63 11.18 1.88 -4.62
CA ASP A 63 10.40 1.16 -3.60
C ASP A 63 8.92 1.59 -3.63
N LEU A 64 8.64 2.87 -3.87
CA LEU A 64 7.29 3.39 -4.05
C LEU A 64 6.61 2.81 -5.29
N GLU A 65 7.26 2.86 -6.46
CA GLU A 65 6.73 2.30 -7.71
C GLU A 65 6.43 0.80 -7.57
N GLN A 66 7.33 0.05 -6.93
CA GLN A 66 7.13 -1.36 -6.63
C GLN A 66 5.94 -1.58 -5.68
N SER A 67 5.81 -0.75 -4.65
CA SER A 67 4.70 -0.83 -3.69
C SER A 67 3.36 -0.51 -4.35
N PHE A 68 3.29 0.49 -5.23
CA PHE A 68 2.11 0.78 -6.06
C PHE A 68 1.72 -0.42 -6.94
N ALA A 69 2.69 -1.07 -7.60
CA ALA A 69 2.44 -2.23 -8.44
C ALA A 69 1.97 -3.46 -7.63
N ARG A 70 2.61 -3.70 -6.48
CA ARG A 70 2.25 -4.78 -5.54
C ARG A 70 0.82 -4.62 -5.05
N LEU A 71 0.47 -3.43 -4.55
CA LEU A 71 -0.88 -3.13 -4.07
C LEU A 71 -1.94 -3.18 -5.18
N SER A 72 -1.62 -2.72 -6.40
CA SER A 72 -2.51 -2.87 -7.56
C SER A 72 -2.85 -4.33 -7.84
N THR A 73 -1.87 -5.23 -7.71
CA THR A 73 -2.07 -6.67 -7.91
C THR A 73 -2.92 -7.28 -6.77
N LEU A 74 -2.64 -6.86 -5.53
CA LEU A 74 -3.40 -7.26 -4.34
C LEU A 74 -4.87 -6.84 -4.45
N PHE A 75 -5.14 -5.57 -4.75
CA PHE A 75 -6.50 -5.06 -4.92
C PHE A 75 -7.22 -5.72 -6.10
N GLY A 76 -6.50 -6.06 -7.19
CA GLY A 76 -7.09 -6.85 -8.27
C GLY A 76 -7.44 -8.29 -7.91
N ARG A 77 -6.76 -8.89 -6.93
CA ARG A 77 -7.15 -10.19 -6.36
C ARG A 77 -8.36 -10.01 -5.45
N HIS A 78 -8.34 -8.98 -4.61
CA HIS A 78 -9.44 -8.63 -3.71
C HIS A 78 -10.74 -8.43 -4.48
N ASP A 79 -10.76 -7.56 -5.50
CA ASP A 79 -11.96 -7.23 -6.27
C ASP A 79 -12.58 -8.49 -6.91
N ARG A 80 -11.75 -9.39 -7.45
CA ARG A 80 -12.20 -10.68 -8.01
C ARG A 80 -12.73 -11.64 -6.93
N GLN A 81 -12.18 -11.62 -5.72
CA GLN A 81 -12.64 -12.45 -4.62
C GLN A 81 -13.96 -11.92 -4.03
N ALA A 82 -14.07 -10.61 -3.85
CA ALA A 82 -15.29 -9.94 -3.39
C ALA A 82 -16.47 -10.20 -4.33
N GLU A 83 -16.24 -10.11 -5.65
CA GLU A 83 -17.25 -10.45 -6.68
C GLU A 83 -17.71 -11.91 -6.56
N LYS A 84 -16.76 -12.86 -6.44
CA LYS A 84 -17.07 -14.29 -6.28
C LYS A 84 -17.81 -14.61 -4.98
N LEU A 85 -17.58 -13.84 -3.93
CA LEU A 85 -18.24 -13.99 -2.63
C LEU A 85 -19.60 -13.27 -2.59
N GLY A 86 -19.93 -12.46 -3.60
CA GLY A 86 -21.18 -11.71 -3.67
C GLY A 86 -21.28 -10.63 -2.59
N VAL A 87 -20.16 -9.98 -2.24
CA VAL A 87 -20.17 -8.86 -1.30
C VAL A 87 -20.74 -7.64 -2.03
N VAL A 88 -22.03 -7.33 -1.80
CA VAL A 88 -22.82 -6.41 -2.64
C VAL A 88 -22.44 -4.94 -2.50
N ASP A 89 -21.76 -4.55 -1.42
CA ASP A 89 -21.58 -3.14 -1.05
C ASP A 89 -20.13 -2.65 -1.00
N VAL A 90 -19.18 -3.41 -1.57
CA VAL A 90 -17.76 -3.01 -1.58
C VAL A 90 -17.38 -2.44 -2.94
N ALA A 91 -16.99 -1.17 -2.95
CA ALA A 91 -16.47 -0.51 -4.16
C ALA A 91 -15.16 -1.18 -4.61
N PRO A 92 -14.92 -1.32 -5.92
CA PRO A 92 -13.68 -1.91 -6.41
C PRO A 92 -12.49 -1.00 -6.05
N LEU A 93 -11.46 -1.60 -5.45
CA LEU A 93 -10.30 -0.89 -4.90
C LEU A 93 -9.24 -0.62 -5.98
N ARG A 94 -9.07 -1.56 -6.92
CA ARG A 94 -8.02 -1.48 -7.93
C ARG A 94 -8.14 -0.25 -8.85
N PRO A 95 -9.32 0.13 -9.37
CA PRO A 95 -9.43 1.29 -10.24
C PRO A 95 -8.99 2.59 -9.56
N GLN A 96 -9.45 2.82 -8.32
CA GLN A 96 -9.09 4.00 -7.53
C GLN A 96 -7.59 4.04 -7.23
N TRP A 97 -7.01 2.90 -6.84
CA TRP A 97 -5.58 2.81 -6.59
C TRP A 97 -4.73 3.05 -7.85
N ASN A 98 -5.17 2.55 -9.00
CA ASN A 98 -4.47 2.79 -10.27
C ASN A 98 -4.50 4.27 -10.65
N GLU A 99 -5.60 4.99 -10.38
CA GLU A 99 -5.65 6.44 -10.61
C GLU A 99 -4.61 7.18 -9.76
N LEU A 100 -4.46 6.83 -8.48
CA LEU A 100 -3.42 7.39 -7.61
C LEU A 100 -2.00 7.07 -8.11
N ARG A 101 -1.77 5.83 -8.55
CA ARG A 101 -0.49 5.42 -9.14
C ARG A 101 -0.17 6.21 -10.41
N ASP A 102 -1.14 6.37 -11.29
CA ASP A 102 -0.92 7.03 -12.58
C ASP A 102 -0.67 8.53 -12.37
N ARG A 103 -1.38 9.16 -11.42
CA ARG A 103 -1.08 10.52 -10.94
C ARG A 103 0.31 10.64 -10.33
N PHE A 104 0.74 9.68 -9.52
CA PHE A 104 2.10 9.64 -8.97
C PHE A 104 3.15 9.64 -10.07
N LYS A 105 3.00 8.76 -11.07
CA LYS A 105 3.92 8.65 -12.22
C LYS A 105 3.98 9.95 -13.03
N GLU A 106 2.82 10.55 -13.31
CA GLU A 106 2.76 11.82 -14.05
C GLU A 106 3.47 12.94 -13.27
N LEU A 107 3.20 13.05 -11.96
CA LEU A 107 3.84 14.06 -11.10
C LEU A 107 5.35 13.87 -11.06
N LEU A 108 5.81 12.62 -10.91
CA LEU A 108 7.21 12.27 -10.86
C LEU A 108 7.95 12.60 -12.16
N GLU A 109 7.33 12.33 -13.32
CA GLU A 109 7.93 12.65 -14.62
C GLU A 109 8.04 14.16 -14.84
N ARG A 110 6.96 14.90 -14.52
CA ARG A 110 6.95 16.36 -14.62
C ARG A 110 7.95 17.00 -13.65
N SER A 111 8.08 16.45 -12.44
CA SER A 111 9.00 16.95 -11.43
C SER A 111 10.46 16.70 -11.83
N ARG A 112 10.77 15.54 -12.42
CA ARG A 112 12.08 15.24 -13.02
C ARG A 112 12.42 16.17 -14.18
N THR A 113 11.47 16.39 -15.10
CA THR A 113 11.66 17.34 -16.20
C THR A 113 11.98 18.74 -15.68
N ASN A 114 11.25 19.23 -14.67
CA ASN A 114 11.55 20.52 -14.06
C ASN A 114 12.90 20.55 -13.33
N ALA A 115 13.32 19.44 -12.71
CA ALA A 115 14.64 19.32 -12.10
C ALA A 115 15.76 19.43 -13.13
N MET A 116 15.63 18.78 -14.30
CA MET A 116 16.59 18.90 -15.41
C MET A 116 16.69 20.34 -15.91
N ASP A 117 15.56 21.00 -16.10
CA ASP A 117 15.53 22.40 -16.53
C ASP A 117 16.21 23.33 -15.50
N ALA A 118 15.89 23.16 -14.22
CA ALA A 118 16.49 23.94 -13.15
C ALA A 118 18.00 23.70 -13.07
N CYS A 119 18.43 22.47 -13.25
CA CYS A 119 19.84 22.09 -13.36
C CYS A 119 20.54 22.80 -14.54
N ALA A 120 19.92 22.84 -15.72
CA ALA A 120 20.47 23.55 -16.88
C ALA A 120 20.63 25.06 -16.62
N ILE A 121 19.64 25.70 -16.00
CA ILE A 121 19.67 27.12 -15.63
C ILE A 121 20.79 27.39 -14.61
N LEU A 122 20.91 26.56 -13.57
CA LEU A 122 21.95 26.72 -12.55
C LEU A 122 23.35 26.47 -13.12
N ARG A 123 23.53 25.52 -14.06
CA ARG A 123 24.80 25.33 -14.77
C ARG A 123 25.18 26.55 -15.59
N GLN A 124 24.21 27.16 -16.29
CA GLN A 124 24.44 28.40 -17.02
C GLN A 124 24.94 29.51 -16.06
N TYR A 125 24.34 29.62 -14.87
CA TYR A 125 24.80 30.56 -13.84
C TYR A 125 26.23 30.29 -13.37
N VAL A 126 26.55 29.04 -13.03
CA VAL A 126 27.90 28.65 -12.61
C VAL A 126 28.94 29.08 -13.65
N ASN A 127 28.61 28.91 -14.94
CA ASN A 127 29.47 29.26 -16.06
C ASN A 127 29.56 30.76 -16.37
N ILE A 128 28.54 31.58 -16.02
CA ILE A 128 28.54 33.04 -16.27
C ILE A 128 29.73 33.73 -15.59
N PHE A 129 30.20 33.20 -14.46
CA PHE A 129 31.32 33.80 -13.71
C PHE A 129 32.68 33.17 -13.99
N ASP A 130 32.71 32.12 -14.82
CA ASP A 130 33.96 31.46 -15.17
C ASP A 130 34.70 32.30 -16.22
N GLY A 131 35.85 32.87 -15.82
CA GLY A 131 36.73 33.63 -16.71
C GLY A 131 36.37 35.12 -16.88
N VAL A 132 35.40 35.63 -16.13
CA VAL A 132 35.09 37.07 -16.12
C VAL A 132 36.05 37.82 -15.18
N ASP A 133 36.78 38.80 -15.72
CA ASP A 133 37.52 39.76 -14.90
C ASP A 133 36.53 40.75 -14.26
N LEU A 134 36.24 40.54 -12.98
CA LEU A 134 35.32 41.37 -12.20
C LEU A 134 35.82 42.82 -12.00
N HIS A 135 37.02 43.15 -12.47
CA HIS A 135 37.58 44.51 -12.43
C HIS A 135 37.22 45.38 -13.64
N ASP A 136 36.66 44.82 -14.72
CA ASP A 136 36.21 45.61 -15.87
C ASP A 136 34.80 46.18 -15.66
N LEU A 137 34.72 47.50 -15.49
CA LEU A 137 33.47 48.25 -15.28
C LEU A 137 32.47 48.12 -16.45
N ASN A 138 32.94 47.87 -17.68
CA ASN A 138 32.02 47.69 -18.82
C ASN A 138 31.33 46.32 -18.80
N ILE A 139 31.91 45.34 -18.11
CA ILE A 139 31.33 44.00 -17.95
C ILE A 139 30.24 44.03 -16.86
N TYR A 140 30.28 45.00 -15.95
CA TYR A 140 29.36 45.08 -14.82
C TYR A 140 27.89 45.25 -15.25
N ASP A 141 27.59 46.16 -16.19
CA ASP A 141 26.21 46.37 -16.65
C ASP A 141 25.65 45.14 -17.38
N ALA A 142 26.49 44.46 -18.16
CA ALA A 142 26.13 43.21 -18.82
C ALA A 142 25.86 42.11 -17.79
N MET A 143 26.73 41.96 -16.79
CA MET A 143 26.58 41.00 -15.70
C MET A 143 25.33 41.29 -14.86
N LYS A 144 25.02 42.55 -14.57
CA LYS A 144 23.80 42.95 -13.86
C LYS A 144 22.54 42.54 -14.64
N LYS A 145 22.55 42.70 -15.96
CA LYS A 145 21.47 42.26 -16.84
C LYS A 145 21.32 40.73 -16.84
N GLU A 146 22.42 39.99 -16.91
CA GLU A 146 22.38 38.52 -16.84
C GLU A 146 21.88 38.02 -15.48
N ILE A 147 22.30 38.65 -14.37
CA ILE A 147 21.80 38.34 -13.03
C ILE A 147 20.29 38.63 -12.95
N GLN A 148 19.81 39.70 -13.57
CA GLN A 148 18.38 40.02 -13.62
C GLN A 148 17.58 38.96 -14.39
N ASN A 149 18.07 38.52 -15.55
CA ASN A 149 17.44 37.43 -16.31
C ASN A 149 17.39 36.14 -15.47
N LEU A 150 18.47 35.84 -14.74
CA LEU A 150 18.49 34.68 -13.86
C LEU A 150 17.50 34.79 -12.71
N LEU A 151 17.35 35.97 -12.10
CA LEU A 151 16.38 36.19 -11.03
C LEU A 151 14.96 35.81 -11.48
N GLU A 152 14.58 36.19 -12.70
CA GLU A 152 13.28 35.83 -13.29
C GLU A 152 13.15 34.31 -13.48
N MET A 153 14.21 33.65 -14.00
CA MET A 153 14.22 32.20 -14.17
C MET A 153 14.14 31.45 -12.84
N VAL A 154 14.89 31.89 -11.83
CA VAL A 154 14.88 31.30 -10.48
C VAL A 154 13.51 31.45 -9.83
N GLU A 155 12.86 32.60 -10.00
CA GLU A 155 11.52 32.85 -9.48
C GLU A 155 10.48 31.91 -10.11
N ASP A 156 10.50 31.73 -11.45
CA ASP A 156 9.65 30.74 -12.13
C ASP A 156 9.88 29.32 -11.58
N ARG A 157 11.15 28.91 -11.39
CA ARG A 157 11.48 27.58 -10.87
C ARG A 157 11.09 27.41 -9.40
N ALA A 158 11.22 28.44 -8.57
CA ALA A 158 10.73 28.42 -7.19
C ALA A 158 9.21 28.27 -7.13
N ALA A 159 8.48 28.95 -8.02
CA ALA A 159 7.03 28.81 -8.14
C ALA A 159 6.63 27.39 -8.58
N LYS A 160 7.32 26.81 -9.57
CA LYS A 160 7.11 25.41 -9.99
C LYS A 160 7.42 24.41 -8.88
N ALA A 161 8.51 24.59 -8.15
CA ALA A 161 8.85 23.76 -6.98
C ALA A 161 7.77 23.82 -5.90
N ALA A 162 7.19 25.01 -5.64
CA ALA A 162 6.04 25.14 -4.76
C ALA A 162 4.81 24.38 -5.28
N GLY A 163 4.57 24.41 -6.60
CA GLY A 163 3.51 23.64 -7.25
C GLY A 163 3.68 22.13 -7.06
N PHE A 164 4.89 21.59 -7.26
CA PHE A 164 5.18 20.17 -7.05
C PHE A 164 5.04 19.76 -5.59
N ARG A 165 5.57 20.55 -4.64
CA ARG A 165 5.34 20.30 -3.21
C ARG A 165 3.86 20.13 -2.91
N ASN A 166 3.04 21.12 -3.32
CA ASN A 166 1.60 21.09 -3.05
C ASN A 166 0.92 19.88 -3.71
N ALA A 167 1.33 19.51 -4.92
CA ALA A 167 0.78 18.37 -5.63
C ALA A 167 1.13 17.03 -4.98
N PHE A 168 2.38 16.85 -4.51
CA PHE A 168 2.76 15.65 -3.77
C PHE A 168 2.11 15.57 -2.39
N THR A 169 2.02 16.69 -1.65
CA THR A 169 1.25 16.73 -0.39
C THR A 169 -0.20 16.34 -0.62
N ARG A 170 -0.84 16.89 -1.67
CA ARG A 170 -2.20 16.52 -2.04
C ARG A 170 -2.31 15.02 -2.36
N LEU A 171 -1.36 14.46 -3.11
CA LEU A 171 -1.34 13.03 -3.41
C LEU A 171 -1.18 12.17 -2.13
N SER A 172 -0.33 12.58 -1.18
CA SER A 172 -0.20 11.92 0.12
C SER A 172 -1.52 11.93 0.89
N ASP A 173 -2.19 13.08 0.92
CA ASP A 173 -3.51 13.21 1.54
C ASP A 173 -4.56 12.32 0.85
N ASP A 174 -4.58 12.28 -0.48
CA ASP A 174 -5.48 11.42 -1.25
C ASP A 174 -5.19 9.91 -0.98
N VAL A 175 -3.92 9.52 -0.75
CA VAL A 175 -3.55 8.14 -0.34
C VAL A 175 -4.04 7.84 1.09
N LYS A 176 -4.00 8.82 2.01
CA LYS A 176 -4.55 8.69 3.37
C LYS A 176 -6.08 8.57 3.35
N GLU A 177 -6.76 9.31 2.48
CA GLU A 177 -8.21 9.16 2.25
C GLU A 177 -8.53 7.77 1.68
N PHE A 178 -7.70 7.26 0.77
CA PHE A 178 -7.85 5.90 0.26
C PHE A 178 -7.64 4.84 1.35
N HIS A 179 -6.76 5.09 2.34
CA HIS A 179 -6.65 4.23 3.51
C HIS A 179 -7.96 4.12 4.30
N ASP A 180 -8.72 5.21 4.42
CA ASP A 180 -10.04 5.17 5.07
C ASP A 180 -11.05 4.34 4.25
N THR A 181 -10.97 4.38 2.92
CA THR A 181 -11.75 3.50 2.03
C THR A 181 -11.40 2.01 2.24
N ILE A 182 -10.12 1.69 2.49
CA ILE A 182 -9.69 0.34 2.85
C ILE A 182 -10.24 -0.07 4.22
N GLN A 183 -10.24 0.84 5.19
CA GLN A 183 -10.82 0.58 6.52
C GLN A 183 -12.33 0.25 6.42
N ASP A 184 -13.09 1.05 5.68
CA ASP A 184 -14.51 0.80 5.43
C ASP A 184 -14.74 -0.57 4.75
N THR A 185 -13.83 -0.94 3.84
CA THR A 185 -13.87 -2.25 3.16
C THR A 185 -13.56 -3.40 4.13
N ILE A 186 -12.57 -3.24 5.01
CA ILE A 186 -12.25 -4.22 6.07
C ILE A 186 -13.48 -4.43 6.97
N ASP A 187 -14.15 -3.34 7.38
CA ASP A 187 -15.33 -3.41 8.23
C ASP A 187 -16.49 -4.12 7.52
N ALA A 188 -16.73 -3.82 6.25
CA ALA A 188 -17.74 -4.50 5.43
C ALA A 188 -17.46 -6.01 5.28
N VAL A 189 -16.20 -6.39 5.02
CA VAL A 189 -15.77 -7.79 4.97
C VAL A 189 -15.93 -8.46 6.33
N GLY A 190 -15.64 -7.75 7.41
CA GLY A 190 -15.85 -8.21 8.78
C GLY A 190 -17.31 -8.48 9.12
N GLU A 191 -18.25 -7.64 8.68
CA GLU A 191 -19.68 -7.89 8.84
C GLU A 191 -20.15 -9.12 8.04
N GLN A 192 -19.63 -9.30 6.81
CA GLN A 192 -19.90 -10.51 6.04
C GLN A 192 -19.35 -11.77 6.73
N ALA A 193 -18.17 -11.69 7.37
CA ALA A 193 -17.60 -12.79 8.15
C ALA A 193 -18.52 -13.18 9.32
N LYS A 194 -19.06 -12.20 10.05
CA LYS A 194 -20.02 -12.42 11.14
C LYS A 194 -21.29 -13.10 10.63
N PHE A 195 -21.82 -12.63 9.49
CA PHE A 195 -23.00 -13.23 8.88
C PHE A 195 -22.77 -14.69 8.46
N LEU A 196 -21.62 -15.00 7.85
CA LEU A 196 -21.25 -16.39 7.53
C LEU A 196 -21.10 -17.26 8.79
N SER A 197 -20.54 -16.71 9.87
CA SER A 197 -20.40 -17.43 11.14
C SER A 197 -21.77 -17.85 11.70
N VAL A 198 -22.76 -16.94 11.69
CA VAL A 198 -24.14 -17.24 12.11
C VAL A 198 -24.78 -18.30 11.23
N GLN A 199 -24.59 -18.23 9.91
CA GLN A 199 -25.09 -19.26 8.99
C GLN A 199 -24.45 -20.63 9.21
N LEU A 200 -23.14 -20.65 9.50
CA LEU A 200 -22.40 -21.86 9.79
C LEU A 200 -22.89 -22.51 11.08
N GLU A 201 -23.08 -21.72 12.14
CA GLU A 201 -23.64 -22.18 13.42
C GLU A 201 -25.04 -22.77 13.21
N THR A 202 -25.91 -22.04 12.49
CA THR A 202 -27.27 -22.50 12.16
C THR A 202 -27.25 -23.83 11.39
N ALA A 203 -26.38 -23.95 10.37
CA ALA A 203 -26.26 -25.19 9.60
C ALA A 203 -25.73 -26.36 10.44
N CYS A 204 -24.80 -26.11 11.36
CA CYS A 204 -24.32 -27.11 12.32
C CYS A 204 -25.45 -27.59 13.25
N GLU A 205 -26.28 -26.66 13.73
CA GLU A 205 -27.43 -26.99 14.57
C GLU A 205 -28.49 -27.82 13.83
N GLU A 206 -28.79 -27.46 12.57
CA GLU A 206 -29.69 -28.22 11.70
C GLU A 206 -29.20 -29.66 11.49
N VAL A 207 -27.91 -29.84 11.17
CA VAL A 207 -27.30 -31.17 10.99
C VAL A 207 -27.34 -31.97 12.31
N ARG A 208 -27.08 -31.33 13.45
CA ARG A 208 -27.17 -31.96 14.77
C ARG A 208 -28.59 -32.44 15.08
N ASP A 209 -29.62 -31.64 14.79
CA ASP A 209 -31.03 -32.03 14.95
C ASP A 209 -31.39 -33.19 14.01
N LEU A 210 -30.94 -33.16 12.75
CA LEU A 210 -31.14 -34.26 11.82
C LEU A 210 -30.50 -35.57 12.29
N HIS A 211 -29.30 -35.52 12.89
CA HIS A 211 -28.67 -36.68 13.51
C HIS A 211 -29.47 -37.21 14.71
N ALA A 212 -29.99 -36.32 15.56
CA ALA A 212 -30.83 -36.71 16.69
C ALA A 212 -32.11 -37.41 16.22
N ARG A 213 -32.78 -36.86 15.19
CA ARG A 213 -33.96 -37.48 14.56
C ARG A 213 -33.63 -38.83 13.91
N LEU A 214 -32.48 -38.93 13.24
CA LEU A 214 -32.02 -40.20 12.65
C LEU A 214 -31.79 -41.27 13.72
N ALA A 215 -31.18 -40.89 14.85
CA ALA A 215 -30.96 -41.79 15.98
C ALA A 215 -32.29 -42.25 16.59
N GLN A 216 -33.26 -41.36 16.75
CA GLN A 216 -34.61 -41.69 17.21
C GLN A 216 -35.32 -42.67 16.27
N VAL A 217 -35.38 -42.38 14.96
CA VAL A 217 -36.01 -43.25 13.95
C VAL A 217 -35.32 -44.62 13.90
N SER A 218 -33.99 -44.65 14.04
CA SER A 218 -33.22 -45.90 14.12
C SER A 218 -33.55 -46.71 15.38
N GLY A 219 -33.75 -46.04 16.52
CA GLY A 219 -34.19 -46.66 17.76
C GLY A 219 -35.57 -47.29 17.63
N GLU A 220 -36.54 -46.55 17.09
CA GLU A 220 -37.90 -47.03 16.82
C GLU A 220 -37.91 -48.22 15.83
N MET A 221 -37.10 -48.16 14.77
CA MET A 221 -36.96 -49.25 13.80
C MET A 221 -36.37 -50.51 14.45
N SER A 222 -35.44 -50.36 15.39
CA SER A 222 -34.85 -51.47 16.14
C SER A 222 -35.88 -52.14 17.06
N GLN A 223 -36.69 -51.35 17.77
CA GLN A 223 -37.80 -51.85 18.60
C GLN A 223 -38.85 -52.57 17.75
N MET A 224 -39.22 -52.02 16.59
CA MET A 224 -40.17 -52.66 15.67
C MET A 224 -39.64 -53.99 15.13
N THR A 225 -38.33 -54.06 14.85
CA THR A 225 -37.67 -55.30 14.39
C THR A 225 -37.72 -56.37 15.49
N LEU A 226 -37.45 -56.01 16.75
CA LEU A 226 -37.56 -56.92 17.89
C LEU A 226 -39.00 -57.43 18.07
N ALA A 227 -40.00 -56.57 17.94
CA ALA A 227 -41.41 -56.96 18.01
C ALA A 227 -41.79 -57.93 16.87
N CYS A 228 -41.36 -57.65 15.63
CA CYS A 228 -41.57 -58.56 14.51
C CYS A 228 -40.89 -59.92 14.74
N LEU A 229 -39.67 -59.95 15.26
CA LEU A 229 -38.97 -61.21 15.59
C LEU A 229 -39.73 -62.02 16.66
N ALA A 230 -40.30 -61.35 17.66
CA ALA A 230 -41.13 -62.00 18.69
C ALA A 230 -42.46 -62.56 18.12
N CYS A 231 -43.03 -61.95 17.08
CA CYS A 231 -44.19 -62.50 16.38
C CYS A 231 -43.81 -63.67 15.46
N LEU A 232 -42.60 -63.66 14.87
CA LEU A 232 -42.12 -64.71 13.97
C LEU A 232 -41.71 -66.00 14.68
N SER A 233 -41.26 -65.93 15.93
CA SER A 233 -41.02 -67.12 16.75
C SER A 233 -42.30 -67.93 17.02
N ALA A 234 -43.48 -67.38 16.73
CA ALA A 234 -44.77 -68.06 16.82
C ALA A 234 -45.23 -68.77 15.52
N GLY A 235 -44.53 -68.64 14.37
CA GLY A 235 -44.81 -69.47 13.18
C GLY A 235 -44.39 -68.92 11.79
N ALA A 236 -43.76 -69.81 10.99
CA ALA A 236 -43.56 -69.88 9.53
C ALA A 236 -43.00 -68.69 8.68
N LEU A 237 -42.95 -67.43 9.12
CA LEU A 237 -42.55 -66.29 8.26
C LEU A 237 -41.09 -65.80 8.45
N ALA A 238 -40.19 -66.64 8.96
CA ALA A 238 -38.84 -66.24 9.42
C ALA A 238 -37.82 -65.87 8.32
N ALA A 239 -38.00 -66.31 7.08
CA ALA A 239 -36.99 -66.15 6.03
C ALA A 239 -36.87 -64.70 5.50
N GLY A 240 -37.97 -63.93 5.44
CA GLY A 240 -37.97 -62.60 4.80
C GLY A 240 -37.24 -61.50 5.58
N ILE A 241 -37.23 -61.58 6.92
CA ILE A 241 -36.63 -60.53 7.79
C ILE A 241 -35.10 -60.68 7.87
N PHE A 242 -34.56 -61.88 7.69
CA PHE A 242 -33.11 -62.10 7.71
C PHE A 242 -32.41 -61.49 6.50
N PHE A 243 -33.01 -61.56 5.31
CA PHE A 243 -32.48 -60.94 4.09
C PHE A 243 -32.44 -59.40 4.15
N LEU A 244 -33.36 -58.77 4.88
CA LEU A 244 -33.38 -57.31 5.11
C LEU A 244 -32.16 -56.81 5.90
N LYS A 245 -31.56 -57.66 6.74
CA LYS A 245 -30.43 -57.28 7.60
C LYS A 245 -29.08 -57.39 6.89
N ILE A 246 -28.96 -58.24 5.87
CA ILE A 246 -27.68 -58.60 5.23
C ILE A 246 -27.48 -57.84 3.91
N ALA A 247 -28.55 -57.56 3.16
CA ALA A 247 -28.47 -56.86 1.89
C ALA A 247 -29.65 -55.88 1.73
N PRO A 248 -29.60 -54.71 2.41
CA PRO A 248 -30.72 -53.75 2.41
C PRO A 248 -31.07 -53.25 0.99
N GLU A 249 -30.10 -53.23 0.07
CA GLU A 249 -30.32 -52.83 -1.32
C GLU A 249 -31.09 -53.91 -2.11
N ALA A 250 -30.69 -55.19 -2.01
CA ALA A 250 -31.38 -56.31 -2.65
C ALA A 250 -32.75 -56.61 -2.02
N ALA A 251 -32.91 -56.34 -0.72
CA ALA A 251 -34.14 -56.56 0.00
C ALA A 251 -35.27 -55.62 -0.44
N THR A 252 -34.98 -54.41 -0.93
CA THR A 252 -36.04 -53.43 -1.29
C THR A 252 -36.96 -53.91 -2.42
N ALA A 253 -36.44 -54.68 -3.37
CA ALA A 253 -37.22 -55.24 -4.48
C ALA A 253 -38.05 -56.47 -4.06
N ALA A 254 -37.52 -57.33 -3.18
CA ALA A 254 -38.23 -58.53 -2.71
C ALA A 254 -39.23 -58.24 -1.57
N ALA A 255 -38.86 -57.32 -0.67
CA ALA A 255 -39.62 -56.98 0.53
C ALA A 255 -40.91 -56.23 0.25
N THR A 256 -40.99 -55.45 -0.84
CA THR A 256 -42.20 -54.69 -1.18
C THR A 256 -43.41 -55.58 -1.48
N SER A 257 -43.21 -56.82 -1.91
CA SER A 257 -44.31 -57.77 -2.20
C SER A 257 -44.85 -58.51 -0.96
N VAL A 258 -43.99 -58.82 0.01
CA VAL A 258 -44.34 -59.63 1.20
C VAL A 258 -44.73 -58.74 2.40
N ILE A 259 -44.14 -57.56 2.52
CA ILE A 259 -44.29 -56.67 3.69
C ILE A 259 -45.59 -55.87 3.64
N THR A 260 -46.17 -55.60 2.46
CA THR A 260 -47.45 -54.88 2.36
C THR A 260 -48.65 -55.71 2.82
N ALA A 261 -48.52 -57.04 2.93
CA ALA A 261 -49.60 -57.92 3.34
C ALA A 261 -49.81 -57.96 4.88
N ILE A 262 -48.87 -57.47 5.67
CA ILE A 262 -48.95 -57.45 7.15
C ILE A 262 -49.05 -55.99 7.60
N PRO A 263 -50.03 -55.61 8.46
CA PRO A 263 -50.19 -54.23 8.94
C PRO A 263 -48.92 -53.63 9.56
N LEU A 264 -48.11 -54.45 10.22
CA LEU A 264 -46.80 -54.07 10.78
C LEU A 264 -45.77 -53.69 9.70
N GLY A 265 -45.87 -54.25 8.50
CA GLY A 265 -44.90 -54.02 7.43
C GLY A 265 -44.98 -52.61 6.81
N VAL A 266 -46.18 -52.04 6.74
CA VAL A 266 -46.39 -50.67 6.22
C VAL A 266 -45.65 -49.63 7.07
N GLY A 267 -45.61 -49.81 8.40
CA GLY A 267 -44.89 -48.93 9.31
C GLY A 267 -43.37 -48.97 9.11
N ALA A 268 -42.81 -50.17 8.90
CA ALA A 268 -41.37 -50.35 8.66
C ALA A 268 -40.92 -49.69 7.34
N VAL A 269 -41.71 -49.82 6.27
CA VAL A 269 -41.42 -49.17 4.98
C VAL A 269 -41.43 -47.64 5.11
N LYS A 270 -42.39 -47.09 5.86
CA LYS A 270 -42.47 -45.64 6.11
C LYS A 270 -41.22 -45.14 6.85
N LYS A 271 -40.82 -45.80 7.93
CA LYS A 271 -39.62 -45.47 8.73
C LYS A 271 -38.34 -45.62 7.91
N TRP A 272 -38.25 -46.63 7.04
CA TRP A 272 -37.09 -46.78 6.16
C TRP A 272 -36.96 -45.64 5.14
N LYS A 273 -38.08 -45.21 4.53
CA LYS A 273 -38.11 -44.02 3.66
C LYS A 273 -37.70 -42.76 4.43
N GLU A 274 -38.14 -42.61 5.67
CA GLU A 274 -37.78 -41.50 6.56
C GLU A 274 -36.27 -41.49 6.86
N THR A 275 -35.68 -42.62 7.24
CA THR A 275 -34.22 -42.79 7.43
C THR A 275 -33.43 -42.39 6.19
N ARG A 276 -33.88 -42.80 4.99
CA ARG A 276 -33.21 -42.45 3.73
C ARG A 276 -33.28 -40.94 3.45
N LYS A 277 -34.41 -40.30 3.73
CA LYS A 277 -34.57 -38.83 3.61
C LYS A 277 -33.66 -38.10 4.58
N LEU A 278 -33.63 -38.51 5.86
CA LEU A 278 -32.76 -37.92 6.88
C LEU A 278 -31.27 -38.04 6.51
N ARG A 279 -30.81 -39.22 6.05
CA ARG A 279 -29.42 -39.40 5.59
C ARG A 279 -29.07 -38.58 4.35
N LYS A 280 -30.04 -38.26 3.51
CA LYS A 280 -29.83 -37.36 2.36
C LYS A 280 -29.69 -35.92 2.86
N ALA A 281 -30.60 -35.48 3.73
CA ALA A 281 -30.58 -34.15 4.33
C ALA A 281 -29.31 -33.90 5.16
N ILE A 282 -28.83 -34.88 5.92
CA ILE A 282 -27.56 -34.79 6.66
C ILE A 282 -26.40 -34.54 5.70
N ARG A 283 -26.29 -35.34 4.62
CA ARG A 283 -25.23 -35.14 3.61
C ARG A 283 -25.32 -33.78 2.92
N GLU A 284 -26.52 -33.32 2.61
CA GLU A 284 -26.72 -31.98 2.04
C GLU A 284 -26.32 -30.87 3.03
N GLY A 285 -26.62 -31.04 4.32
CA GLY A 285 -26.20 -30.13 5.38
C GLY A 285 -24.70 -30.14 5.64
N GLU A 286 -24.06 -31.31 5.67
CA GLU A 286 -22.60 -31.46 5.79
C GLU A 286 -21.87 -30.78 4.62
N ASN A 287 -22.38 -30.95 3.39
CA ASN A 287 -21.84 -30.25 2.22
C ASN A 287 -22.00 -28.73 2.36
N ARG A 288 -23.16 -28.25 2.82
CA ARG A 288 -23.40 -26.81 3.07
C ARG A 288 -22.44 -26.25 4.13
N ILE A 289 -22.18 -26.99 5.21
CA ILE A 289 -21.20 -26.62 6.23
C ILE A 289 -19.80 -26.51 5.62
N ALA A 290 -19.38 -27.49 4.81
CA ALA A 290 -18.08 -27.47 4.14
C ALA A 290 -17.94 -26.27 3.20
N ASP A 291 -18.99 -25.94 2.45
CA ASP A 291 -19.02 -24.78 1.57
C ASP A 291 -18.92 -23.46 2.35
N LEU A 292 -19.68 -23.34 3.46
CA LEU A 292 -19.62 -22.17 4.35
C LEU A 292 -18.25 -22.00 5.01
N GLN A 293 -17.62 -23.10 5.45
CA GLN A 293 -16.25 -23.07 6.00
C GLN A 293 -15.23 -22.63 4.96
N LYS A 294 -15.36 -23.11 3.72
CA LYS A 294 -14.50 -22.71 2.60
C LYS A 294 -14.69 -21.23 2.27
N GLN A 295 -15.92 -20.71 2.32
CA GLN A 295 -16.19 -19.27 2.16
C GLN A 295 -15.59 -18.47 3.32
N GLY A 296 -15.75 -18.92 4.57
CA GLY A 296 -15.16 -18.29 5.75
C GLY A 296 -13.64 -18.18 5.66
N GLY A 297 -12.95 -19.23 5.22
CA GLY A 297 -11.50 -19.20 5.00
C GLY A 297 -11.06 -18.17 3.95
N ARG A 298 -11.85 -17.98 2.89
CA ARG A 298 -11.57 -16.95 1.86
C ARG A 298 -11.78 -15.54 2.38
N ILE A 299 -12.81 -15.33 3.20
CA ILE A 299 -13.07 -14.03 3.84
C ILE A 299 -11.94 -13.67 4.81
N GLU A 300 -11.47 -14.64 5.59
CA GLU A 300 -10.35 -14.41 6.51
C GLU A 300 -9.06 -14.06 5.75
N GLU A 301 -8.74 -14.80 4.69
CA GLU A 301 -7.59 -14.49 3.82
C GLU A 301 -7.69 -13.08 3.22
N LEU A 302 -8.89 -12.69 2.77
CA LEU A 302 -9.18 -11.36 2.25
C LEU A 302 -8.94 -10.28 3.31
N ASN A 303 -9.47 -10.48 4.51
CA ASN A 303 -9.37 -9.55 5.62
C ASN A 303 -7.91 -9.33 6.05
N VAL A 304 -7.14 -10.41 6.23
CA VAL A 304 -5.71 -10.32 6.56
C VAL A 304 -4.92 -9.59 5.46
N SER A 305 -5.23 -9.87 4.19
CA SER A 305 -4.58 -9.20 3.07
C SER A 305 -4.89 -7.70 3.03
N LEU A 306 -6.12 -7.29 3.36
CA LEU A 306 -6.50 -5.87 3.42
C LEU A 306 -5.83 -5.15 4.59
N MET A 307 -5.76 -5.78 5.77
CA MET A 307 -5.05 -5.21 6.93
C MET A 307 -3.57 -4.99 6.64
N HIS A 308 -2.93 -5.91 5.91
CA HIS A 308 -1.53 -5.72 5.49
C HIS A 308 -1.41 -4.57 4.48
N ALA A 309 -2.30 -4.51 3.49
CA ALA A 309 -2.33 -3.42 2.51
C ALA A 309 -2.53 -2.05 3.17
N GLN A 310 -3.38 -1.98 4.20
CA GLN A 310 -3.62 -0.77 4.98
C GLN A 310 -2.33 -0.25 5.63
N GLY A 311 -1.52 -1.13 6.22
CA GLY A 311 -0.21 -0.75 6.78
C GLY A 311 0.76 -0.24 5.70
N ASP A 312 0.76 -0.86 4.53
CA ASP A 312 1.60 -0.42 3.39
C ASP A 312 1.21 0.99 2.90
N LEU A 313 -0.08 1.36 2.93
CA LEU A 313 -0.55 2.68 2.49
C LEU A 313 0.02 3.83 3.35
N VAL A 314 0.14 3.63 4.66
CA VAL A 314 0.74 4.63 5.57
C VAL A 314 2.19 4.89 5.16
N GLY A 315 2.96 3.82 4.94
CA GLY A 315 4.35 3.94 4.50
C GLY A 315 4.49 4.61 3.13
N ILE A 316 3.57 4.36 2.20
CA ILE A 316 3.54 5.04 0.89
C ILE A 316 3.28 6.55 1.06
N ALA A 317 2.29 6.93 1.86
CA ALA A 317 1.96 8.33 2.09
C ALA A 317 3.13 9.10 2.73
N GLU A 318 3.78 8.51 3.74
CA GLU A 318 4.97 9.09 4.38
C GLU A 318 6.13 9.30 3.38
N LYS A 319 6.40 8.31 2.52
CA LYS A 319 7.43 8.44 1.47
C LYS A 319 7.09 9.52 0.45
N ILE A 320 5.82 9.70 0.10
CA ILE A 320 5.37 10.81 -0.76
C ILE A 320 5.57 12.17 -0.07
N ASP A 321 5.32 12.26 1.24
CA ASP A 321 5.56 13.48 2.03
C ASP A 321 7.06 13.84 2.12
N ILE A 322 7.95 12.83 2.11
CA ILE A 322 9.41 13.06 1.99
C ILE A 322 9.74 13.71 0.64
N ILE A 323 9.16 13.22 -0.47
CA ILE A 323 9.33 13.84 -1.80
C ILE A 323 8.81 15.28 -1.81
N ALA A 324 7.65 15.54 -1.22
CA ALA A 324 7.11 16.89 -1.08
C ALA A 324 8.07 17.81 -0.28
N SER A 325 8.68 17.28 0.79
CA SER A 325 9.63 18.00 1.64
C SER A 325 10.91 18.39 0.87
N ILE A 326 11.39 17.53 -0.03
CA ILE A 326 12.52 17.83 -0.91
C ILE A 326 12.21 19.03 -1.80
N TRP A 327 11.03 19.07 -2.42
CA TRP A 327 10.60 20.22 -3.23
C TRP A 327 10.47 21.51 -2.41
N GLN A 328 10.09 21.40 -1.14
CA GLN A 328 10.08 22.55 -0.22
C GLN A 328 11.50 23.06 0.09
N ILE A 329 12.48 22.17 0.24
CA ILE A 329 13.88 22.55 0.42
C ILE A 329 14.38 23.27 -0.83
N ILE A 330 14.21 22.67 -2.02
CA ILE A 330 14.60 23.29 -3.30
C ILE A 330 13.97 24.68 -3.47
N LYS A 331 12.67 24.83 -3.18
CA LYS A 331 11.99 26.13 -3.20
C LYS A 331 12.66 27.14 -2.24
N THR A 332 13.00 26.69 -1.04
CA THR A 332 13.62 27.56 -0.02
C THR A 332 14.98 28.04 -0.50
N ASP A 333 15.79 27.14 -1.06
CA ASP A 333 17.12 27.45 -1.60
C ASP A 333 17.04 28.41 -2.79
N MET A 334 16.09 28.21 -3.71
CA MET A 334 15.86 29.11 -4.83
C MET A 334 15.44 30.52 -4.36
N ASN A 335 14.64 30.64 -3.31
CA ASN A 335 14.27 31.94 -2.75
C ASN A 335 15.42 32.63 -2.02
N ASP A 336 16.27 31.88 -1.32
CA ASP A 336 17.49 32.42 -0.70
C ASP A 336 18.45 32.94 -1.78
N LEU A 337 18.64 32.16 -2.84
CA LEU A 337 19.36 32.55 -4.06
C LEU A 337 18.79 33.87 -4.62
N LYS A 338 17.48 33.95 -4.81
CA LYS A 338 16.82 35.16 -5.32
C LYS A 338 17.11 36.37 -4.44
N SER A 339 17.00 36.22 -3.12
CA SER A 339 17.26 37.29 -2.14
C SER A 339 18.71 37.80 -2.22
N ARG A 340 19.67 36.87 -2.27
CA ARG A 340 21.10 37.20 -2.38
C ARG A 340 21.43 37.92 -3.69
N LEU A 341 20.94 37.41 -4.83
CA LEU A 341 21.13 38.05 -6.12
C LEU A 341 20.43 39.42 -6.22
N SER A 342 19.25 39.56 -5.63
CA SER A 342 18.54 40.85 -5.61
C SER A 342 19.33 41.91 -4.84
N THR A 343 19.95 41.52 -3.72
CA THR A 343 20.81 42.40 -2.92
C THR A 343 22.03 42.87 -3.72
N VAL A 344 22.60 41.96 -4.52
CA VAL A 344 23.72 42.27 -5.44
C VAL A 344 23.32 43.31 -6.48
N VAL A 345 22.16 43.15 -7.12
CA VAL A 345 21.67 44.05 -8.18
C VAL A 345 21.28 45.42 -7.62
N ALA A 346 20.81 45.48 -6.37
CA ALA A 346 20.38 46.70 -5.70
C ALA A 346 21.53 47.55 -5.12
N GLY A 347 22.73 46.98 -4.93
CA GLY A 347 23.90 47.69 -4.42
C GLY A 347 24.49 48.70 -5.42
N ASN A 348 25.00 49.83 -4.92
CA ASN A 348 25.53 50.91 -5.75
C ASN A 348 27.03 50.77 -6.09
N GLU A 349 27.79 49.87 -5.44
CA GLU A 349 29.21 49.65 -5.74
C GLU A 349 29.62 48.18 -5.57
N VAL A 350 30.42 47.67 -6.52
CA VAL A 350 31.00 46.32 -6.50
C VAL A 350 32.11 46.26 -5.47
N THR A 351 31.85 45.64 -4.32
CA THR A 351 32.90 45.41 -3.31
C THR A 351 33.70 44.14 -3.65
N LEU A 352 34.96 44.05 -3.21
CA LEU A 352 35.75 42.81 -3.27
C LEU A 352 35.04 41.60 -2.63
N LEU A 353 34.13 41.86 -1.68
CA LEU A 353 33.27 40.84 -1.07
C LEU A 353 32.25 40.25 -2.04
N PHE A 354 31.92 40.94 -3.12
CA PHE A 354 30.97 40.48 -4.14
C PHE A 354 31.45 39.23 -4.86
N GLY A 355 32.69 39.22 -5.37
CA GLY A 355 33.28 38.05 -6.03
C GLY A 355 33.38 36.85 -5.09
N LYS A 356 33.74 37.09 -3.82
CA LYS A 356 33.74 36.04 -2.79
C LYS A 356 32.33 35.47 -2.61
N LYS A 357 31.32 36.34 -2.38
CA LYS A 357 29.91 35.94 -2.25
C LYS A 357 29.44 35.11 -3.44
N ILE A 358 29.72 35.52 -4.68
CA ILE A 358 29.41 34.71 -5.88
C ILE A 358 30.07 33.34 -5.81
N SER A 359 31.37 33.27 -5.50
CA SER A 359 32.11 32.00 -5.46
C SER A 359 31.55 31.01 -4.43
N ILE A 360 31.14 31.50 -3.26
CA ILE A 360 30.50 30.67 -2.22
C ILE A 360 29.16 30.14 -2.73
N THR A 361 28.38 31.04 -3.31
CA THR A 361 27.07 30.70 -3.84
C THR A 361 27.19 29.68 -4.97
N ARG A 362 28.24 29.78 -5.81
CA ARG A 362 28.60 28.81 -6.87
C ARG A 362 28.82 27.39 -6.31
N GLY A 363 29.44 27.26 -5.14
CA GLY A 363 29.63 25.95 -4.49
C GLY A 363 28.30 25.29 -4.12
N VAL A 364 27.40 26.06 -3.52
CA VAL A 364 26.03 25.61 -3.18
C VAL A 364 25.27 25.20 -4.45
N TYR A 365 25.42 25.95 -5.55
CA TYR A 365 24.78 25.63 -6.83
C TYR A 365 25.31 24.37 -7.49
N HIS A 366 26.61 24.12 -7.41
CA HIS A 366 27.18 22.90 -7.96
C HIS A 366 26.54 21.67 -7.31
N THR A 367 26.41 21.69 -5.99
CA THR A 367 25.75 20.61 -5.26
C THR A 367 24.27 20.48 -5.62
N LEU A 368 23.52 21.58 -5.66
CA LEU A 368 22.10 21.55 -6.07
C LEU A 368 21.93 21.03 -7.50
N VAL A 369 22.84 21.39 -8.40
CA VAL A 369 22.92 20.88 -9.78
C VAL A 369 23.14 19.37 -9.78
N GLU A 370 24.13 18.87 -9.03
CA GLU A 370 24.42 17.43 -8.92
C GLU A 370 23.21 16.65 -8.36
N THR A 371 22.53 17.19 -7.34
CA THR A 371 21.33 16.60 -6.75
C THR A 371 20.17 16.51 -7.73
N LEU A 372 19.86 17.61 -8.42
CA LEU A 372 18.76 17.64 -9.41
C LEU A 372 19.06 16.76 -10.62
N ASP A 373 20.32 16.75 -11.06
CA ASP A 373 20.78 15.97 -12.21
C ASP A 373 20.72 14.46 -11.93
N ALA A 374 21.17 14.03 -10.76
CA ALA A 374 21.10 12.63 -10.39
C ALA A 374 19.65 12.16 -10.19
N TYR A 375 18.80 12.98 -9.54
CA TYR A 375 17.37 12.72 -9.45
C TYR A 375 16.68 12.55 -10.81
N ALA A 376 17.15 13.27 -11.84
CA ALA A 376 16.57 13.23 -13.17
C ALA A 376 17.05 12.09 -14.08
N ARG A 377 18.32 11.68 -14.01
CA ARG A 377 18.93 10.76 -14.99
C ARG A 377 18.51 9.30 -14.88
N GLU A 378 18.19 8.83 -13.68
CA GLU A 378 18.07 7.39 -13.39
C GLU A 378 16.82 6.69 -13.97
N THR A 379 15.91 7.39 -14.65
CA THR A 379 14.76 6.78 -15.33
C THR A 379 15.08 6.14 -16.68
N THR A 380 16.22 6.49 -17.28
CA THR A 380 16.46 6.17 -18.70
C THR A 380 17.17 4.84 -18.93
N VAL A 381 17.68 4.17 -17.89
CA VAL A 381 18.66 3.08 -18.09
C VAL A 381 18.05 1.66 -18.08
N GLU A 382 16.87 1.42 -17.48
CA GLU A 382 16.35 0.04 -17.33
C GLU A 382 15.13 -0.33 -18.19
N GLY A 383 14.58 0.60 -18.98
CA GLY A 383 13.37 0.38 -19.78
C GLY A 383 13.49 -0.55 -21.00
N ASN A 384 14.65 -1.15 -21.27
CA ASN A 384 14.89 -1.93 -22.50
C ASN A 384 15.08 -3.44 -22.33
N HIS A 385 14.95 -4.02 -21.14
CA HIS A 385 15.27 -5.45 -20.98
C HIS A 385 14.32 -6.35 -20.18
N ILE A 386 13.23 -5.87 -19.58
CA ILE A 386 12.40 -6.75 -18.75
C ILE A 386 10.92 -6.41 -18.95
N TYR A 387 10.17 -7.29 -19.64
CA TYR A 387 8.91 -7.89 -19.18
C TYR A 387 8.26 -8.66 -20.34
N ASP A 388 8.67 -9.93 -20.47
CA ASP A 388 7.98 -10.99 -21.22
C ASP A 388 7.42 -11.98 -20.18
N PHE A 389 6.53 -11.49 -19.30
CA PHE A 389 6.01 -12.23 -18.13
C PHE A 389 4.53 -12.67 -18.29
N ASP A 390 4.00 -12.67 -19.52
CA ASP A 390 2.60 -13.02 -19.81
C ASP A 390 2.34 -14.53 -20.01
N ASN A 391 3.19 -15.44 -19.51
CA ASN A 391 3.00 -16.89 -19.71
C ASN A 391 3.02 -17.72 -18.42
N LEU A 392 2.28 -17.30 -17.40
CA LEU A 392 1.99 -18.13 -16.22
C LEU A 392 0.49 -18.14 -15.86
N ASP A 393 -0.39 -18.17 -16.85
CA ASP A 393 -1.70 -18.82 -16.70
C ASP A 393 -1.55 -20.28 -17.15
N GLY A 394 -0.93 -21.07 -16.28
CA GLY A 394 -1.03 -22.53 -16.35
C GLY A 394 -2.37 -22.93 -15.76
N ASP A 395 -3.30 -23.34 -16.62
CA ASP A 395 -4.50 -24.07 -16.24
C ASP A 395 -4.12 -25.23 -15.31
N VAL A 396 -4.57 -25.15 -14.06
CA VAL A 396 -4.62 -26.30 -13.15
C VAL A 396 -6.09 -26.66 -13.03
N ASP A 397 -6.48 -27.64 -13.85
CA ASP A 397 -7.68 -28.48 -13.67
C ASP A 397 -7.58 -29.35 -12.41
#